data_AF-A0AAW7XRH4-F1
#
_entry.id   AF-A0AAW7XRH4-F1
#
_cell.length_a   1.000
_cell.length_b   1.000
_cell.length_c   1.000
_cell.angle_alpha   90.00
_cell.angle_beta   90.00
_cell.angle_gamma   90.00
#
_symmetry.space_group_name_H-M   'P 1'
#
loop_
_entity.id
_entity.type
_entity.pdbx_description
1 polymer ?
#
loop_
_entity_poly.entity_id
_entity_poly.type
_entity_poly.pdbx_seq_one_letter_code
_entity_poly.pdbx_strand_id
1 'polypeptide(L)'
;MLTVSQADIANVLNVTRNTVTARTRPLHYTIGPFGQRRYQLADVLPTLKEREHPLVPALFDVADGTEELFVGDDAIPRARRLEAWLQGEQRERLFGAQVAFTNALAASVQSSVLFEHIDALRLRLALHDDVLRWTVLADAAALPPFEHFALPFAITNARYETIFDKETA
;
A
#
# COMPACT_ATOMS: atom_id res chain seq x y z
N MET A 1 5.73 -5.79 -2.23
CA MET A 1 5.60 -4.32 -2.19
C MET A 1 6.12 -3.68 -3.47
N LEU A 2 5.27 -2.91 -4.16
CA LEU A 2 5.61 -2.16 -5.37
C LEU A 2 6.52 -1.01 -5.02
N THR A 3 7.71 -1.01 -5.61
CA THR A 3 8.69 0.06 -5.43
C THR A 3 9.04 0.68 -6.76
N VAL A 4 9.23 2.00 -6.76
CA VAL A 4 9.64 2.77 -7.93
C VAL A 4 10.93 3.51 -7.60
N SER A 5 11.85 3.55 -8.56
CA SER A 5 13.11 4.25 -8.36
C SER A 5 12.94 5.76 -8.52
N GLN A 6 13.83 6.54 -7.88
CA GLN A 6 13.81 7.99 -8.04
C GLN A 6 13.94 8.44 -9.51
N ALA A 7 14.69 7.68 -10.32
CA ALA A 7 14.89 8.01 -11.73
C ALA A 7 13.60 7.75 -12.53
N ASP A 8 12.91 6.64 -12.25
CA ASP A 8 11.66 6.30 -12.93
C ASP A 8 10.55 7.30 -12.61
N ILE A 9 10.44 7.74 -11.35
CA ILE A 9 9.52 8.82 -10.98
C ILE A 9 9.81 10.08 -11.80
N ALA A 10 11.08 10.47 -11.90
CA ALA A 10 11.47 11.68 -12.64
C ALA A 10 11.13 11.56 -14.13
N ASN A 11 11.41 10.40 -14.72
CA ASN A 11 11.17 10.11 -16.13
C ASN A 11 9.68 10.06 -16.45
N VAL A 12 8.89 9.29 -15.69
CA VAL A 12 7.45 9.12 -15.92
C VAL A 12 6.70 10.43 -15.71
N LEU A 13 7.02 11.17 -14.64
CA LEU A 13 6.35 12.45 -14.35
C LEU A 13 6.88 13.61 -15.19
N ASN A 14 7.93 13.39 -15.98
CA ASN A 14 8.63 14.42 -16.74
C ASN A 14 9.05 15.62 -15.87
N VAL A 15 9.67 15.35 -14.73
CA VAL A 15 10.14 16.36 -13.76
C VAL A 15 11.62 16.20 -13.46
N THR A 16 12.25 17.26 -12.96
CA THR A 16 13.66 17.20 -12.56
C THR A 16 13.87 16.27 -11.36
N ARG A 17 15.05 15.65 -11.28
CA ARG A 17 15.46 14.86 -10.11
C ARG A 17 15.38 15.65 -8.80
N ASN A 18 15.69 16.96 -8.83
CA ASN A 18 15.57 17.82 -7.65
C ASN A 18 14.13 17.94 -7.17
N THR A 19 13.18 18.06 -8.10
CA THR A 19 11.74 18.04 -7.77
C THR A 19 11.34 16.73 -7.13
N VAL A 20 11.78 15.59 -7.66
CA VAL A 20 11.51 14.28 -7.06
C VAL A 20 12.14 14.20 -5.67
N THR A 21 13.43 14.54 -5.50
CA THR A 21 14.11 14.56 -4.21
C THR A 21 13.34 15.38 -3.17
N ALA A 22 12.86 16.56 -3.53
CA ALA A 22 12.11 17.41 -2.62
C ALA A 22 10.79 16.76 -2.17
N ARG A 23 10.08 16.09 -3.08
CA ARG A 23 8.82 15.39 -2.80
C ARG A 23 9.01 14.12 -2.00
N THR A 24 10.06 13.35 -2.29
CA THR A 24 10.32 12.05 -1.67
C THR A 24 11.20 12.14 -0.43
N ARG A 25 11.71 13.34 -0.07
CA ARG A 25 12.48 13.60 1.15
C ARG A 25 11.83 13.08 2.45
N PRO A 26 10.52 13.24 2.69
CA PRO A 26 9.88 12.72 3.90
C PRO A 26 9.54 11.23 3.83
N LEU A 27 9.75 10.57 2.68
CA LEU A 27 9.38 9.18 2.47
C LEU A 27 10.52 8.24 2.87
N HIS A 28 10.16 7.09 3.45
CA HIS A 28 11.10 6.00 3.64
C HIS A 28 11.55 5.45 2.28
N TYR A 29 12.81 5.03 2.18
CA TYR A 29 13.36 4.44 0.97
C TYR A 29 14.25 3.26 1.31
N THR A 30 14.29 2.31 0.39
CA THR A 30 15.27 1.23 0.37
C THR A 30 16.35 1.52 -0.67
N ILE A 31 17.52 0.93 -0.48
CA ILE A 31 18.63 1.03 -1.43
C ILE A 31 18.54 -0.17 -2.36
N GLY A 32 18.21 0.08 -3.62
CA GLY A 32 18.20 -0.91 -4.68
C GLY A 32 19.59 -1.17 -5.28
N PRO A 33 19.65 -1.92 -6.40
CA PRO A 33 20.89 -2.16 -7.13
C PRO A 33 21.62 -0.86 -7.47
N PHE A 34 22.95 -0.89 -7.44
CA PHE A 34 23.81 0.25 -7.77
C PHE A 34 23.59 1.51 -6.91
N GLY A 35 23.04 1.36 -5.70
CA GLY A 35 22.85 2.47 -4.77
C GLY A 35 21.63 3.35 -5.07
N GLN A 36 20.74 2.90 -5.96
CA GLN A 36 19.57 3.68 -6.35
C GLN A 36 18.51 3.70 -5.25
N ARG A 37 17.99 4.89 -4.91
CA ARG A 37 16.89 5.01 -3.94
C ARG A 37 15.58 4.53 -4.56
N ARG A 38 14.91 3.61 -3.87
CA ARG A 38 13.61 3.07 -4.23
C ARG A 38 12.57 3.42 -3.17
N TYR A 39 11.42 3.86 -3.61
CA TYR A 39 10.32 4.30 -2.76
C TYR A 39 9.13 3.40 -2.99
N GLN A 40 8.35 3.12 -1.94
CA GLN A 40 7.13 2.37 -2.12
C GLN A 40 6.11 3.20 -2.89
N LEU A 41 5.50 2.61 -3.91
CA LEU A 41 4.60 3.31 -4.82
C LEU A 41 3.40 3.90 -4.06
N ALA A 42 2.85 3.15 -3.10
CA ALA A 42 1.76 3.61 -2.24
C ALA A 42 2.06 4.92 -1.48
N ASP A 43 3.33 5.19 -1.17
CA ASP A 43 3.74 6.44 -0.52
C ASP A 43 4.06 7.57 -1.50
N VAL A 44 4.41 7.21 -2.74
CA VAL A 44 4.68 8.18 -3.81
C VAL A 44 3.38 8.77 -4.34
N LEU A 45 2.33 7.97 -4.52
CA LEU A 45 1.05 8.42 -5.10
C LEU A 45 0.45 9.65 -4.38
N PRO A 46 0.39 9.71 -3.03
CA PRO A 46 -0.13 10.88 -2.33
C PRO A 46 0.71 12.15 -2.48
N THR A 47 1.94 12.06 -3.00
CA THR A 47 2.80 13.23 -3.27
C THR A 47 2.59 13.83 -4.66
N LEU A 48 1.78 13.19 -5.49
CA LEU A 48 1.48 13.63 -6.85
C LEU A 48 0.51 14.81 -6.84
N LYS A 49 0.67 15.68 -7.82
CA LYS A 49 -0.28 16.77 -8.06
C LYS A 49 -1.42 16.26 -8.95
N GLU A 50 -2.59 16.89 -8.86
CA GLU A 50 -3.76 16.49 -9.67
C GLU A 50 -3.45 16.37 -11.18
N ARG A 51 -2.70 17.32 -11.73
CA ARG A 51 -2.28 17.30 -13.16
C ARG A 51 -1.43 16.09 -13.55
N GLU A 52 -0.83 15.39 -12.58
CA GLU A 52 0.03 14.23 -12.76
C GLU A 52 -0.75 12.91 -12.62
N HIS A 53 -2.02 12.95 -12.16
CA HIS A 53 -2.85 11.75 -12.01
C HIS A 53 -3.00 10.92 -13.29
N PRO A 54 -3.10 11.50 -14.50
CA PRO A 54 -3.14 10.71 -15.74
C PRO A 54 -1.88 9.86 -15.98
N LEU A 55 -0.76 10.16 -15.32
CA LEU A 55 0.51 9.43 -15.45
C LEU A 55 0.65 8.29 -14.43
N VAL A 56 -0.31 8.14 -13.52
CA VAL A 56 -0.29 7.09 -12.49
C VAL A 56 -0.17 5.68 -13.09
N PRO A 57 -0.91 5.28 -14.15
CA PRO A 57 -0.73 3.96 -14.75
C PRO A 57 0.72 3.69 -15.18
N ALA A 58 1.39 4.66 -15.79
CA ALA A 58 2.78 4.53 -16.20
C ALA A 58 3.76 4.35 -15.02
N LEU A 59 3.42 4.85 -13.82
CA LEU A 59 4.20 4.58 -12.60
C LEU A 59 4.04 3.12 -12.14
N PHE A 60 2.88 2.50 -12.34
CA PHE A 60 2.68 1.08 -12.05
C PHE A 60 3.42 0.18 -13.05
N ASP A 61 3.53 0.61 -14.31
CA ASP A 61 4.24 -0.14 -15.35
C ASP A 61 5.75 -0.23 -15.09
N VAL A 62 6.34 0.81 -14.48
CA VAL A 62 7.78 0.86 -14.13
C VAL A 62 8.07 0.41 -12.69
N ALA A 63 7.03 0.09 -11.90
CA ALA A 63 7.22 -0.32 -10.52
C ALA A 63 7.61 -1.80 -10.45
N ASP A 64 8.67 -2.09 -9.68
CA ASP A 64 9.09 -3.45 -9.39
C ASP A 64 8.32 -3.96 -8.16
N GLY A 65 7.61 -5.07 -8.32
CA GLY A 65 6.87 -5.74 -7.24
C GLY A 65 7.71 -6.77 -6.50
N THR A 66 7.31 -7.05 -5.26
CA THR A 66 7.80 -8.21 -4.49
C THR A 66 6.59 -8.93 -3.91
N GLU A 67 6.65 -10.26 -3.75
CA GLU A 67 5.57 -11.07 -3.16
C GLU A 67 5.49 -10.93 -1.61
N GLU A 68 5.95 -9.81 -1.07
CA GLU A 68 6.02 -9.57 0.36
C GLU A 68 4.66 -9.15 0.92
N LEU A 69 4.16 -9.93 1.89
CA LEU A 69 2.90 -9.68 2.58
C LEU A 69 3.00 -8.57 3.64
N PHE A 70 4.18 -8.35 4.20
CA PHE A 70 4.40 -7.37 5.25
C PHE A 70 4.40 -5.96 4.68
N VAL A 71 3.56 -5.07 5.21
CA VAL A 71 3.40 -3.70 4.67
C VAL A 71 4.19 -2.62 5.42
N GLY A 72 5.01 -3.03 6.40
CA GLY A 72 5.82 -2.13 7.24
C GLY A 72 5.17 -1.76 8.57
N ASP A 73 5.99 -1.33 9.54
CA ASP A 73 5.54 -0.99 10.89
C ASP A 73 4.70 0.30 10.95
N ASP A 74 4.99 1.25 10.05
CA ASP A 74 4.31 2.56 9.96
C ASP A 74 3.11 2.55 8.98
N ALA A 75 2.54 1.38 8.73
CA ALA A 75 1.53 1.17 7.71
C ALA A 75 0.23 1.96 7.93
N ILE A 76 -0.21 2.19 9.17
CA ILE A 76 -1.50 2.88 9.42
C ILE A 76 -1.46 4.35 8.96
N PRO A 77 -0.52 5.20 9.40
CA PRO A 77 -0.40 6.56 8.87
C PRO A 77 -0.27 6.61 7.34
N ARG A 78 0.45 5.66 6.75
CA ARG A 78 0.68 5.57 5.30
C ARG A 78 -0.60 5.22 4.55
N ALA A 79 -1.32 4.21 5.00
CA ALA A 79 -2.62 3.82 4.47
C ALA A 79 -3.62 4.99 4.52
N ARG A 80 -3.68 5.73 5.63
CA ARG A 80 -4.57 6.89 5.74
C ARG A 80 -4.23 8.01 4.73
N ARG A 81 -2.94 8.26 4.48
CA ARG A 81 -2.51 9.22 3.45
C ARG A 81 -2.94 8.77 2.05
N LEU A 82 -2.80 7.47 1.77
CA LEU A 82 -3.27 6.88 0.53
C LEU A 82 -4.79 6.99 0.37
N GLU A 83 -5.57 6.58 1.38
CA GLU A 83 -7.03 6.67 1.35
C GLU A 83 -7.54 8.11 1.13
N ALA A 84 -6.89 9.08 1.76
CA ALA A 84 -7.21 10.50 1.56
C ALA A 84 -6.96 10.96 0.12
N TRP A 85 -5.94 10.39 -0.53
CA TRP A 85 -5.58 10.69 -1.93
C TRP A 85 -6.52 10.03 -2.95
N LEU A 86 -7.05 8.83 -2.67
CA LEU A 86 -7.99 8.13 -3.56
C LEU A 86 -9.24 8.96 -3.84
N GLN A 87 -9.82 8.82 -5.05
CA GLN A 87 -10.97 9.60 -5.50
C GLN A 87 -12.08 8.72 -6.11
N GLY A 88 -13.33 9.14 -5.91
CA GLY A 88 -14.51 8.53 -6.56
C GLY A 88 -14.55 7.01 -6.47
N GLU A 89 -14.64 6.36 -7.63
CA GLU A 89 -14.70 4.90 -7.76
C GLU A 89 -13.51 4.14 -7.13
N GLN A 90 -12.34 4.78 -7.00
CA GLN A 90 -11.20 4.13 -6.35
C GLN A 90 -11.50 3.84 -4.87
N ARG A 91 -12.20 4.76 -4.19
CA ARG A 91 -12.63 4.55 -2.78
C ARG A 91 -13.65 3.42 -2.68
N GLU A 92 -14.57 3.34 -3.63
CA GLU A 92 -15.57 2.28 -3.70
C GLU A 92 -14.92 0.90 -3.94
N ARG A 93 -13.92 0.84 -4.83
CA ARG A 93 -13.13 -0.39 -5.06
C ARG A 93 -12.34 -0.81 -3.83
N LEU A 94 -11.69 0.12 -3.13
CA LEU A 94 -10.98 -0.20 -1.89
C LEU A 94 -11.94 -0.73 -0.84
N PHE A 95 -13.11 -0.10 -0.68
CA PHE A 95 -14.14 -0.56 0.23
C PHE A 95 -14.60 -1.99 -0.12
N GLY A 96 -14.85 -2.27 -1.41
CA GLY A 96 -15.18 -3.62 -1.88
C GLY A 96 -14.10 -4.66 -1.54
N ALA A 97 -12.82 -4.31 -1.73
CA ALA A 97 -11.69 -5.17 -1.37
C ALA A 97 -11.63 -5.43 0.15
N GLN A 98 -11.85 -4.39 0.97
CA GLN A 98 -11.89 -4.51 2.45
C GLN A 98 -13.04 -5.41 2.92
N VAL A 99 -14.22 -5.31 2.30
CA VAL A 99 -15.37 -6.18 2.59
C VAL A 99 -15.04 -7.64 2.21
N ALA A 100 -14.53 -7.86 1.01
CA ALA A 100 -14.14 -9.20 0.54
C ALA A 100 -13.09 -9.85 1.44
N PHE A 101 -12.05 -9.08 1.83
CA PHE A 101 -11.04 -9.51 2.78
C PHE A 101 -11.64 -9.90 4.14
N THR A 102 -12.56 -9.09 4.68
CA THR A 102 -13.20 -9.38 5.96
C THR A 102 -14.02 -10.67 5.90
N ASN A 103 -14.80 -10.85 4.84
CA ASN A 103 -15.63 -12.04 4.66
C ASN A 103 -14.77 -13.29 4.55
N ALA A 104 -13.68 -13.22 3.77
CA ALA A 104 -12.72 -14.32 3.66
C ALA A 104 -12.07 -14.64 5.00
N LEU A 105 -11.59 -13.62 5.73
CA LEU A 105 -10.99 -13.82 7.05
C LEU A 105 -12.00 -14.44 8.04
N ALA A 106 -13.25 -14.00 8.01
CA ALA A 106 -14.30 -14.53 8.88
C ALA A 106 -14.67 -15.98 8.56
N ALA A 107 -14.59 -16.39 7.29
CA ALA A 107 -14.76 -17.78 6.90
C ALA A 107 -13.57 -18.66 7.32
N SER A 108 -12.36 -18.09 7.37
CA SER A 108 -11.12 -18.84 7.67
C SER A 108 -10.77 -18.93 9.16
N VAL A 109 -11.31 -18.09 10.03
CA VAL A 109 -10.80 -17.90 11.41
C VAL A 109 -11.85 -18.23 12.47
N GLN A 110 -11.53 -19.16 13.37
CA GLN A 110 -12.28 -19.40 14.63
C GLN A 110 -11.74 -18.58 15.83
N SER A 111 -10.59 -17.92 15.68
CA SER A 111 -9.90 -17.19 16.74
C SER A 111 -10.33 -15.72 16.82
N SER A 112 -10.77 -15.26 17.99
CA SER A 112 -11.23 -13.88 18.22
C SER A 112 -10.13 -12.83 18.13
N VAL A 113 -8.85 -13.20 18.31
CA VAL A 113 -7.73 -12.26 18.45
C VAL A 113 -7.46 -11.48 17.15
N LEU A 114 -7.58 -12.13 15.99
CA LEU A 114 -7.38 -11.43 14.70
C LEU A 114 -8.50 -10.44 14.39
N PHE A 115 -9.71 -10.67 14.92
CA PHE A 115 -10.83 -9.75 14.75
C PHE A 115 -10.66 -8.47 15.57
N GLU A 116 -9.93 -8.50 16.68
CA GLU A 116 -9.59 -7.28 17.44
C GLU A 116 -8.78 -6.29 16.62
N HIS A 117 -8.01 -6.78 15.63
CA HIS A 117 -7.19 -5.98 14.73
C HIS A 117 -7.82 -5.75 13.35
N ILE A 118 -9.10 -6.10 13.14
CA ILE A 118 -9.71 -6.10 11.80
C ILE A 118 -9.67 -4.73 11.12
N ASP A 119 -9.91 -3.67 11.87
CA ASP A 119 -9.94 -2.31 11.31
C ASP A 119 -8.54 -1.84 10.91
N ALA A 120 -7.52 -2.17 11.70
CA ALA A 120 -6.13 -1.92 11.34
C ALA A 120 -5.71 -2.73 10.11
N LEU A 121 -6.09 -4.02 10.05
CA LEU A 121 -5.80 -4.89 8.91
C LEU A 121 -6.46 -4.39 7.61
N ARG A 122 -7.70 -3.90 7.68
CA ARG A 122 -8.40 -3.28 6.53
C ARG A 122 -7.69 -2.04 6.01
N LEU A 123 -7.14 -1.22 6.89
CA LEU A 123 -6.33 -0.07 6.49
C LEU A 123 -5.02 -0.53 5.83
N ARG A 124 -4.30 -1.46 6.48
CA ARG A 124 -3.03 -2.02 5.97
C ARG A 124 -3.21 -2.67 4.59
N LEU A 125 -4.36 -3.29 4.33
CA LEU A 125 -4.71 -3.93 3.06
C LEU A 125 -4.54 -2.99 1.85
N ALA A 126 -4.81 -1.69 2.00
CA ALA A 126 -4.68 -0.71 0.93
C ALA A 126 -3.24 -0.56 0.41
N LEU A 127 -2.24 -0.96 1.20
CA LEU A 127 -0.83 -0.90 0.85
C LEU A 127 -0.32 -2.17 0.15
N HIS A 128 -1.12 -3.24 0.10
CA HIS A 128 -0.74 -4.46 -0.59
C HIS A 128 -0.80 -4.26 -2.12
N ASP A 129 0.18 -4.80 -2.85
CA ASP A 129 0.42 -4.51 -4.27
C ASP A 129 -0.79 -4.76 -5.16
N ASP A 130 -1.35 -5.96 -5.04
CA ASP A 130 -2.51 -6.42 -5.81
C ASP A 130 -3.75 -5.58 -5.52
N VAL A 131 -3.99 -5.29 -4.24
CA VAL A 131 -5.11 -4.44 -3.79
C VAL A 131 -4.91 -3.02 -4.27
N LEU A 132 -3.69 -2.49 -4.22
CA LEU A 132 -3.34 -1.16 -4.70
C LEU A 132 -3.57 -1.04 -6.22
N ARG A 133 -3.10 -2.03 -7.00
CA ARG A 133 -3.32 -2.10 -8.46
C ARG A 133 -4.81 -2.14 -8.80
N TRP A 134 -5.57 -3.04 -8.17
CA TRP A 134 -7.02 -3.12 -8.38
C TRP A 134 -7.72 -1.79 -8.01
N THR A 135 -7.39 -1.24 -6.84
CA THR A 135 -8.02 -0.03 -6.32
C THR A 135 -7.78 1.15 -7.27
N VAL A 136 -6.53 1.38 -7.66
CA VAL A 136 -6.12 2.57 -8.40
C VAL A 136 -6.40 2.44 -9.90
N LEU A 137 -6.13 1.27 -10.50
CA LEU A 137 -6.19 1.05 -11.94
C LEU A 137 -7.43 0.28 -12.42
N ALA A 138 -8.26 -0.24 -11.51
CA ALA A 138 -9.35 -1.16 -11.84
C ALA A 138 -8.87 -2.41 -12.62
N ASP A 139 -7.64 -2.86 -12.34
CA ASP A 139 -7.07 -4.07 -12.94
C ASP A 139 -7.70 -5.33 -12.35
N ALA A 140 -8.74 -5.85 -13.00
CA ALA A 140 -9.50 -7.01 -12.50
C ALA A 140 -8.64 -8.27 -12.35
N ALA A 141 -7.52 -8.38 -13.08
CA ALA A 141 -6.60 -9.50 -12.95
C ALA A 141 -5.74 -9.40 -11.67
N ALA A 142 -5.67 -8.22 -11.05
CA ALA A 142 -4.91 -7.95 -9.85
C ALA A 142 -5.73 -8.14 -8.56
N LEU A 143 -6.99 -8.58 -8.59
CA LEU A 143 -7.72 -8.86 -7.35
C LEU A 143 -7.15 -10.14 -6.70
N PRO A 144 -6.59 -10.09 -5.48
CA PRO A 144 -6.02 -11.28 -4.88
C PRO A 144 -7.13 -12.28 -4.54
N PRO A 145 -6.87 -13.60 -4.62
CA PRO A 145 -7.81 -14.61 -4.17
C PRO A 145 -7.92 -14.56 -2.64
N PHE A 146 -8.82 -13.72 -2.12
CA PHE A 146 -8.93 -13.40 -0.69
C PHE A 146 -9.10 -14.63 0.21
N GLU A 147 -9.73 -15.69 -0.27
CA GLU A 147 -9.89 -16.96 0.47
C GLU A 147 -8.55 -17.61 0.85
N HIS A 148 -7.52 -17.43 0.03
CA HIS A 148 -6.17 -17.96 0.28
C HIS A 148 -5.22 -16.90 0.86
N PHE A 149 -5.50 -15.63 0.58
CA PHE A 149 -4.65 -14.51 0.93
C PHE A 149 -4.93 -13.94 2.33
N ALA A 150 -6.21 -13.90 2.76
CA ALA A 150 -6.62 -13.09 3.90
C ALA A 150 -5.98 -13.53 5.22
N LEU A 151 -5.93 -14.85 5.47
CA LEU A 151 -5.36 -15.39 6.71
C LEU A 151 -3.84 -15.17 6.80
N PRO A 152 -3.01 -15.54 5.80
CA PRO A 152 -1.58 -15.22 5.81
C PRO A 152 -1.31 -13.72 5.98
N PHE A 153 -2.02 -12.88 5.23
CA PHE A 153 -1.88 -11.43 5.35
C PHE A 153 -2.19 -10.93 6.77
N ALA A 154 -3.29 -11.41 7.36
CA ALA A 154 -3.69 -11.05 8.72
C ALA A 154 -2.64 -11.50 9.75
N ILE A 155 -2.13 -12.72 9.67
CA ILE A 155 -1.10 -13.22 10.61
C ILE A 155 0.18 -12.38 10.51
N THR A 156 0.63 -12.08 9.29
CA THR A 156 1.85 -11.30 9.06
C THR A 156 1.70 -9.86 9.57
N ASN A 157 0.54 -9.24 9.37
CA ASN A 157 0.34 -7.82 9.65
C ASN A 157 -0.46 -7.53 10.92
N ALA A 158 -0.93 -8.52 11.68
CA ALA A 158 -1.55 -8.30 12.98
C ALA A 158 -0.52 -8.15 14.11
N ARG A 159 0.74 -8.58 13.88
CA ARG A 159 1.80 -8.36 14.86
C ARG A 159 2.11 -6.86 14.97
N TYR A 160 2.24 -6.41 16.23
CA TYR A 160 2.63 -5.07 16.70
C TYR A 160 1.55 -4.00 16.85
N GLU A 161 0.47 -4.30 17.55
CA GLU A 161 -0.32 -3.25 18.26
C GLU A 161 -0.27 -3.37 19.79
N THR A 162 0.39 -4.40 20.34
CA THR A 162 0.16 -4.82 21.74
C THR A 162 1.39 -4.92 22.65
N ILE A 163 2.51 -4.22 22.38
CA ILE A 163 3.68 -4.28 23.29
C ILE A 163 4.15 -2.92 23.83
N PHE A 164 3.95 -1.77 23.16
CA PHE A 164 4.56 -0.51 23.62
C PHE A 164 3.62 0.52 24.30
N ASP A 165 2.30 0.37 24.23
CA ASP A 165 1.38 1.34 24.87
C ASP A 165 0.97 0.97 26.32
N LYS A 166 1.47 -0.15 26.86
CA LYS A 166 1.20 -0.55 28.27
C LYS A 166 2.35 -0.32 29.26
N GLU A 167 3.50 0.18 28.81
CA GLU A 167 4.63 0.49 29.71
C GLU A 167 4.86 1.99 29.94
N THR A 168 4.01 2.88 29.41
CA THR A 168 4.13 4.34 29.65
C THR A 168 2.79 5.04 29.93
N ALA A 169 2.01 4.51 30.88
CA ALA A 169 0.91 5.24 31.52
C ALA A 169 0.88 4.96 33.02
#